data_AF-A0A961JBM6-F1
#
_entry.id   AF-A0A961JBM6-F1
#
_cell.length_a   1.000
_cell.length_b   1.000
_cell.length_c   1.000
_cell.angle_alpha   90.00
_cell.angle_beta   90.00
_cell.angle_gamma   90.00
#
_symmetry.space_group_name_H-M   'P 1'
#
loop_
_entity.id
_entity.type
_entity.pdbx_description
1 polymer ?
#
loop_
_entity_poly.entity_id
_entity_poly.type
_entity_poly.pdbx_seq_one_letter_code
_entity_poly.pdbx_strand_id
1 'polypeptide(L)'
;GAGIDQRIMFETNLGDRATAGPDHPIRVARDPETGAPSPYVEIRAGLEALIDRKSFFRLVEIGENEERGGEGWFGLWSGGQFFPVIRSAELPG
;
A
#
# COMPACT_ATOMS: atom_id res chain seq x y z
N GLY A 1 -6.48 -11.22 -10.30
CA GLY A 1 -5.48 -12.29 -10.42
C GLY A 1 -4.86 -12.54 -9.07
N ALA A 2 -3.68 -13.15 -9.06
CA ALA A 2 -2.79 -13.26 -7.90
C ALA A 2 -1.45 -12.59 -8.25
N GLY A 3 -0.65 -12.27 -7.24
CA GLY A 3 0.62 -11.58 -7.41
C GLY A 3 0.49 -10.28 -8.21
N ILE A 4 1.28 -10.10 -9.26
CA ILE A 4 1.30 -8.91 -10.13
C ILE A 4 -0.10 -8.51 -10.65
N ASP A 5 -0.94 -9.49 -10.98
CA ASP A 5 -2.28 -9.28 -11.55
C ASP A 5 -3.39 -9.18 -10.49
N GLN A 6 -3.05 -9.19 -9.21
CA GLN A 6 -4.03 -9.00 -8.14
C GLN A 6 -4.66 -7.60 -8.26
N ARG A 7 -5.87 -7.42 -7.74
CA ARG A 7 -6.54 -6.11 -7.72
C ARG A 7 -7.05 -5.87 -6.31
N ILE A 8 -6.51 -4.84 -5.67
CA ILE A 8 -6.83 -4.51 -4.29
C ILE A 8 -7.85 -3.38 -4.31
N MET A 9 -9.07 -3.67 -3.82
CA MET A 9 -10.13 -2.68 -3.66
C MET A 9 -10.25 -2.28 -2.20
N PHE A 10 -10.25 -0.99 -1.95
CA PHE A 10 -10.50 -0.39 -0.67
C PHE A 10 -11.95 0.12 -0.62
N GLU A 11 -12.58 -0.04 0.54
CA GLU A 11 -13.86 0.58 0.86
C GLU A 11 -13.69 1.41 2.13
N THR A 12 -14.05 2.68 2.06
CA THR A 12 -14.02 3.58 3.21
C THR A 12 -15.22 3.32 4.12
N ASN A 13 -15.16 3.81 5.37
CA ASN A 13 -16.32 3.77 6.28
C ASN A 13 -17.52 4.60 5.80
N LEU A 14 -17.35 5.46 4.80
CA LEU A 14 -18.42 6.23 4.15
C LEU A 14 -19.00 5.53 2.92
N GLY A 15 -18.50 4.34 2.56
CA GLY A 15 -18.95 3.55 1.41
C GLY A 15 -18.28 3.91 0.08
N ASP A 16 -17.37 4.89 0.07
CA ASP A 16 -16.55 5.17 -1.12
C ASP A 16 -15.62 3.99 -1.41
N ARG A 17 -15.49 3.62 -2.69
CA ARG A 17 -14.65 2.50 -3.15
C ARG A 17 -13.59 2.97 -4.13
N ALA A 18 -12.37 2.46 -3.97
CA ALA A 18 -11.25 2.74 -4.87
C ALA A 18 -10.44 1.45 -5.11
N THR A 19 -10.11 1.16 -6.37
CA THR A 19 -9.18 0.07 -6.69
C THR A 19 -7.79 0.66 -6.84
N ALA A 20 -6.82 0.18 -6.04
CA ALA A 20 -5.45 0.68 -6.10
C ALA A 20 -4.87 0.53 -7.50
N GLY A 21 -4.36 1.63 -8.03
CA GLY A 21 -3.91 1.77 -9.42
C GLY A 21 -3.34 3.18 -9.68
N PRO A 22 -3.11 3.55 -10.95
CA PRO A 22 -2.56 4.86 -11.32
C PRO A 22 -3.41 6.05 -10.83
N ASP A 23 -4.73 5.91 -10.85
CA ASP A 23 -5.68 6.95 -10.42
C ASP A 23 -5.96 6.93 -8.91
N HIS A 24 -5.57 5.84 -8.24
CA HIS A 24 -5.79 5.61 -6.81
C HIS A 24 -4.53 5.04 -6.16
N PRO A 25 -3.40 5.78 -6.18
CA PRO A 25 -2.15 5.24 -5.70
C PRO A 25 -2.19 4.94 -4.21
N ILE A 26 -1.46 3.90 -3.80
CA ILE A 26 -1.10 3.68 -2.40
C ILE A 26 0.21 4.42 -2.13
N ARG A 27 0.23 5.21 -1.06
CA ARG A 27 1.42 5.95 -0.60
C ARG A 27 1.62 5.72 0.89
N VAL A 28 2.88 5.67 1.33
CA VAL A 28 3.21 5.56 2.75
C VAL A 28 3.84 6.86 3.23
N ALA A 29 3.21 7.49 4.22
CA ALA A 29 3.83 8.54 5.00
C ALA A 29 4.58 7.90 6.18
N ARG A 30 5.71 8.47 6.58
CA ARG A 30 6.40 8.07 7.81
C ARG A 30 6.18 9.11 8.88
N ASP A 31 5.88 8.65 10.07
CA ASP A 31 5.84 9.49 11.25
C ASP A 31 7.25 10.06 11.52
N PRO A 32 7.42 11.38 11.68
CA PRO A 32 8.73 12.01 11.80
C PRO A 32 9.42 11.73 13.14
N GLU A 33 8.67 11.37 14.18
CA GLU A 33 9.21 11.12 15.53
C GLU A 33 9.57 9.65 15.73
N THR A 34 8.70 8.75 15.27
CA THR A 34 8.78 7.30 15.50
C THR A 34 9.28 6.53 14.29
N GLY A 35 9.22 7.12 13.09
CA GLY A 35 9.51 6.44 11.82
C GLY A 35 8.44 5.45 11.36
N ALA A 36 7.33 5.33 12.10
CA ALA A 36 6.28 4.36 11.81
C ALA A 36 5.60 4.64 10.45
N PRO A 37 5.31 3.59 9.64
CA PRO A 37 4.63 3.75 8.36
C PRO A 37 3.11 3.92 8.54
N SER A 38 2.56 4.93 7.89
CA SER A 38 1.12 5.20 7.76
C SER A 38 0.74 5.12 6.29
N PRO A 39 0.14 4.01 5.83
CA PRO A 39 -0.27 3.84 4.45
C PRO A 39 -1.62 4.52 4.16
N TYR A 40 -1.70 5.17 3.01
CA TYR A 40 -2.88 5.87 2.51
C TYR A 40 -3.19 5.39 1.09
N VAL A 41 -4.47 5.45 0.71
CA VAL A 41 -4.92 5.24 -0.67
C VAL A 41 -5.73 6.45 -1.12
N GLU A 42 -5.47 6.94 -2.34
CA GLU A 42 -6.29 7.98 -2.92
C GLU A 42 -7.68 7.44 -3.29
N ILE A 43 -8.73 8.11 -2.80
CA ILE A 43 -10.12 7.75 -3.02
C ILE A 43 -10.72 8.55 -4.18
N ARG A 44 -10.55 9.88 -4.18
CA ARG A 44 -11.00 10.77 -5.26
C ARG A 44 -10.40 12.16 -5.13
N ALA A 45 -10.01 12.76 -6.26
CA ALA A 45 -9.65 14.18 -6.34
C ALA A 45 -8.69 14.63 -5.22
N GLY A 46 -7.65 13.83 -4.93
CA GLY A 46 -6.67 14.10 -3.87
C GLY A 46 -7.13 13.81 -2.44
N LEU A 47 -8.36 13.33 -2.22
CA LEU A 47 -8.82 12.83 -0.93
C LEU A 47 -8.18 11.45 -0.69
N GLU A 48 -7.29 11.37 0.29
CA GLU A 48 -6.68 10.12 0.74
C GLU A 48 -7.43 9.52 1.94
N ALA A 49 -7.54 8.20 1.98
CA ALA A 49 -8.01 7.45 3.15
C ALA A 49 -6.82 6.76 3.84
N LEU A 50 -6.72 6.91 5.16
CA LEU A 50 -5.77 6.15 5.96
C LEU A 50 -6.21 4.68 5.98
N ILE A 51 -5.28 3.78 5.65
CA ILE A 51 -5.49 2.35 5.76
C ILE A 51 -5.31 1.97 7.23
N ASP A 52 -6.38 1.49 7.85
CA ASP A 52 -6.33 1.09 9.26
C ASP A 52 -5.35 -0.08 9.49
N ARG A 53 -4.93 -0.24 10.75
CA ARG A 53 -3.95 -1.26 11.15
C ARG A 53 -4.37 -2.70 10.82
N LYS A 54 -5.65 -3.03 10.91
CA LYS A 54 -6.17 -4.38 10.63
C LYS A 54 -6.12 -4.66 9.13
N SER A 55 -6.55 -3.69 8.33
CA SER A 55 -6.47 -3.74 6.87
C SER A 55 -5.02 -3.81 6.42
N PHE A 56 -4.12 -3.04 7.04
CA PHE A 56 -2.69 -3.11 6.78
C PHE A 56 -2.09 -4.51 7.01
N PHE A 57 -2.41 -5.18 8.12
CA PHE A 57 -1.91 -6.55 8.34
C PHE A 57 -2.40 -7.54 7.29
N ARG A 58 -3.62 -7.40 6.78
CA ARG A 58 -4.10 -8.21 5.65
C ARG A 58 -3.33 -7.93 4.36
N LEU A 59 -2.95 -6.67 4.14
CA LEU A 59 -2.11 -6.31 3.00
C LEU A 59 -0.71 -6.93 3.13
N VAL A 60 -0.16 -7.01 4.35
CA VAL A 60 1.13 -7.67 4.58
C VAL A 60 1.11 -9.16 4.17
N GLU A 61 -0.02 -9.85 4.35
CA GLU A 61 -0.15 -11.27 3.95
C GLU A 61 -0.08 -11.49 2.43
N ILE A 62 -0.38 -10.46 1.62
CA ILE A 62 -0.40 -10.53 0.15
C ILE A 62 0.69 -9.67 -0.51
N GLY A 63 1.53 -9.02 0.30
CA GLY A 63 2.61 -8.18 -0.17
C GLY A 63 3.81 -9.00 -0.63
N GLU A 64 4.60 -8.42 -1.53
CA GLU A 64 5.76 -9.05 -2.14
C GLU A 64 7.00 -8.15 -2.00
N ASN A 65 8.18 -8.78 -2.06
CA ASN A 65 9.44 -8.07 -2.09
C ASN A 65 9.86 -7.84 -3.54
N GLU A 66 10.20 -6.61 -3.88
CA GLU A 66 10.67 -6.20 -5.20
C GLU A 66 11.94 -5.36 -5.09
N GLU A 67 12.83 -5.48 -6.06
CA GLU A 67 14.00 -4.61 -6.17
C GLU A 67 13.62 -3.33 -6.93
N ARG A 68 13.90 -2.17 -6.34
CA ARG A 68 13.68 -0.87 -6.97
C ARG A 68 14.86 0.05 -6.72
N GLY A 69 15.50 0.49 -7.81
CA GLY A 69 16.63 1.42 -7.74
C GLY A 69 17.83 0.87 -6.96
N GLY A 70 18.02 -0.46 -6.96
CA GLY A 70 19.08 -1.13 -6.19
C GLY A 70 18.78 -1.31 -4.70
N GLU A 71 17.57 -0.96 -4.24
CA GLU A 71 17.11 -1.22 -2.88
C GLU A 71 15.94 -2.22 -2.88
N GLY A 72 15.89 -3.09 -1.87
CA GLY A 72 14.78 -4.02 -1.67
C GLY A 72 13.60 -3.35 -0.98
N TRP A 73 12.41 -3.50 -1.54
CA TRP A 73 11.16 -2.95 -1.03
C TRP A 73 10.12 -4.04 -0.82
N PHE A 74 9.48 -4.01 0.34
CA PHE A 74 8.23 -4.71 0.55
C PHE A 74 7.08 -3.81 0.11
N GLY A 75 6.15 -4.34 -0.67
CA GLY A 75 5.05 -3.56 -1.21
C GLY A 75 3.91 -4.43 -1.75
N LEU A 76 2.98 -3.76 -2.42
CA LEU A 76 1.75 -4.36 -2.89
C LEU A 76 1.66 -4.27 -4.39
N TRP A 77 1.38 -5.40 -5.03
CA TRP A 77 0.94 -5.38 -6.42
C TRP A 77 -0.55 -5.09 -6.49
N SER A 78 -0.98 -4.24 -7.42
CA SER A 78 -2.38 -4.12 -7.82
C SER A 78 -2.46 -3.65 -9.26
N GLY A 79 -3.20 -4.39 -10.09
CA GLY A 79 -3.43 -4.05 -11.49
C GLY A 79 -2.15 -3.95 -12.33
N GLY A 80 -1.12 -4.76 -12.04
CA GLY A 80 0.16 -4.68 -12.72
C GLY A 80 1.05 -3.52 -12.27
N GLN A 81 0.71 -2.82 -11.18
CA GLN A 81 1.52 -1.76 -10.58
C GLN A 81 1.97 -2.15 -9.17
N PHE A 82 3.25 -1.93 -8.87
CA PHE A 82 3.82 -2.12 -7.54
C PHE A 82 3.85 -0.82 -6.75
N PHE A 83 3.26 -0.87 -5.55
CA PHE A 83 3.21 0.21 -4.57
C PHE A 83 4.17 -0.10 -3.41
N PRO A 84 5.32 0.62 -3.30
CA PRO A 84 6.28 0.37 -2.25
C PRO A 84 5.71 0.83 -0.90
N VAL A 85 5.80 -0.03 0.12
CA VAL A 85 5.26 0.24 1.45
C VAL A 85 6.37 0.55 2.44
N ILE A 86 7.35 -0.33 2.54
CA ILE A 86 8.49 -0.19 3.46
C ILE A 86 9.72 -0.84 2.82
N ARG A 87 10.92 -0.39 3.19
CA ARG A 87 12.15 -1.09 2.79
C ARG A 87 12.14 -2.50 3.37
N SER A 88 12.52 -3.50 2.58
CA SER A 88 12.55 -4.89 3.04
C SER A 88 13.45 -5.08 4.27
N ALA A 89 14.53 -4.31 4.39
CA ALA A 89 15.42 -4.32 5.55
C ALA A 89 14.80 -3.77 6.85
N GLU A 90 13.68 -3.06 6.75
CA GLU A 90 12.97 -2.44 7.89
C GLU A 90 11.67 -3.17 8.23
N LEU A 91 11.34 -4.23 7.49
CA LEU A 91 10.16 -5.05 7.77
C LEU A 91 10.39 -5.79 9.11
N PRO A 92 9.46 -5.71 10.09
CA PRO A 92 9.57 -6.50 11.30
C PRO A 92 9.55 -7.99 10.93
N GLY A 93 10.55 -8.74 11.37
CA GLY A 93 10.63 -10.19 11.19
C GLY A 93 9.63 -10.97 12.02
#